data_AF-A0AAW0GLV0-F1
#
_entry.id   AF-A0AAW0GLV0-F1
#
_cell.length_a   1.000
_cell.length_b   1.000
_cell.length_c   1.000
_cell.angle_alpha   90.00
_cell.angle_beta   90.00
_cell.angle_gamma   90.00
#
_symmetry.space_group_name_H-M   'P 1'
#
loop_
_entity.id
_entity.type
_entity.pdbx_description
1 polymer ?
#
loop_
_entity_poly.entity_id
_entity_poly.type
_entity_poly.pdbx_seq_one_letter_code
_entity_poly.pdbx_strand_id
1 'polypeptide(L)'
;MDLVLEILDEYALDKLYAHLVPASAFAAFNASHSAAISSNTSFSLPFIHSGPASSAWSNLVSYLPHPPLTEDLLLTPSQASSLPFSSAWPRDYIPRQLLSLSVITLLGIYVLYFVFATMAYYTIFNHEMMKHPRFLKNQVRQEIMCSLRAFPGMIALTLPWFLGEVRGYSKMYDNVDDFGWTYFFASILMYLVFTDYGIYWIHRWEHHPICYKWLHKPHHKWIIPTPFASHAFHPLDGYLQSIPYHLFIFVIPFHRKLYLFLFVVINFWTILIHDSDMITDHPLETIINGPAHHTLHHMFFTVNYGQYFTWADRMGGSYRQPAKELDPMLEVKAAEAKKKQGKDQ
;
A
#
# COMPACT_ATOMS: atom_id res chain seq x y z
N MET A 1 -8.57 -0.02 -6.91
CA MET A 1 -9.20 0.77 -5.85
C MET A 1 -10.63 1.19 -6.16
N ASP A 2 -10.96 1.51 -7.41
CA ASP A 2 -12.33 1.89 -7.81
C ASP A 2 -13.42 0.88 -7.40
N LEU A 3 -13.27 -0.40 -7.75
CA LEU A 3 -14.21 -1.47 -7.41
C LEU A 3 -14.35 -1.65 -5.89
N VAL A 4 -13.23 -1.57 -5.17
CA VAL A 4 -13.21 -1.74 -3.71
C VAL A 4 -13.92 -0.56 -3.04
N LEU A 5 -13.67 0.66 -3.51
CA LEU A 5 -14.32 1.86 -3.00
C LEU A 5 -15.82 1.83 -3.27
N GLU A 6 -16.25 1.45 -4.47
CA GLU A 6 -17.67 1.34 -4.84
C GLU A 6 -18.42 0.35 -3.95
N ILE A 7 -17.86 -0.85 -3.74
CA ILE A 7 -18.43 -1.87 -2.84
C ILE A 7 -18.51 -1.32 -1.41
N LEU A 8 -17.44 -0.69 -0.92
CA LEU A 8 -17.43 -0.16 0.44
C LEU A 8 -18.37 1.03 0.62
N ASP A 9 -18.51 1.90 -0.39
CA ASP A 9 -19.49 2.98 -0.40
C ASP A 9 -20.92 2.43 -0.24
N GLU A 10 -21.27 1.39 -1.01
CA GLU A 10 -22.58 0.76 -0.98
C GLU A 10 -22.92 0.13 0.39
N TYR A 11 -21.97 -0.63 0.95
CA TYR A 11 -22.27 -1.45 2.14
C TYR A 11 -21.93 -0.77 3.47
N ALA A 12 -21.01 0.19 3.50
CA ALA A 12 -20.46 0.73 4.74
C ALA A 12 -20.27 2.25 4.75
N LEU A 13 -19.56 2.82 3.78
CA LEU A 13 -19.08 4.20 3.85
C LEU A 13 -20.21 5.22 3.69
N ASP A 14 -21.24 4.96 2.89
CA ASP A 14 -22.39 5.87 2.82
C ASP A 14 -23.04 6.06 4.19
N LYS A 15 -23.25 4.97 4.94
CA LYS A 15 -23.80 5.01 6.31
C LYS A 15 -22.86 5.72 7.26
N LEU A 16 -21.55 5.44 7.15
CA LEU A 16 -20.52 6.07 7.97
C LEU A 16 -20.46 7.58 7.75
N TYR A 17 -20.36 8.03 6.50
CA TYR A 17 -20.30 9.45 6.16
C TYR A 17 -21.62 10.18 6.43
N ALA A 18 -22.77 9.51 6.31
CA ALA A 18 -24.05 10.07 6.74
C ALA A 18 -24.12 10.26 8.26
N HIS A 19 -23.39 9.47 9.06
CA HIS A 19 -23.29 9.66 10.50
C HIS A 19 -22.23 10.72 10.88
N LEU A 20 -21.06 10.69 10.23
CA LEU A 20 -19.94 11.57 10.55
C LEU A 20 -20.16 13.01 10.07
N VAL A 21 -20.69 13.18 8.85
CA VAL A 21 -20.94 14.49 8.22
C VAL A 21 -22.37 14.52 7.65
N PRO A 22 -23.39 14.51 8.53
CA PRO A 22 -24.79 14.47 8.11
C PRO A 22 -25.19 15.75 7.38
N ALA A 23 -25.92 15.62 6.26
CA ALA A 23 -26.40 16.78 5.49
C ALA A 23 -27.26 17.75 6.32
N SER A 24 -27.99 17.25 7.31
CA SER A 24 -28.82 18.05 8.22
C SER A 24 -28.04 19.06 9.06
N ALA A 25 -26.77 18.76 9.42
CA ALA A 25 -25.93 19.68 10.18
C ALA A 25 -25.59 20.95 9.38
N PHE A 26 -25.41 20.82 8.07
CA PHE A 26 -25.09 21.92 7.16
C PHE A 26 -26.34 22.71 6.76
N ALA A 27 -27.47 22.03 6.54
CA ALA A 27 -28.75 22.67 6.26
C ALA A 27 -29.20 23.59 7.41
N ALA A 28 -29.08 23.12 8.66
CA ALA A 28 -29.39 23.92 9.84
C ALA A 28 -28.49 25.16 9.97
N PHE A 29 -27.19 25.02 9.67
CA PHE A 29 -26.24 26.12 9.67
C PHE A 29 -26.60 27.18 8.62
N ASN A 30 -26.86 26.79 7.37
CA ASN A 30 -27.22 27.73 6.30
C ASN A 30 -28.52 28.48 6.58
N ALA A 31 -29.52 27.81 7.16
CA ALA A 31 -30.76 28.45 7.59
C ALA A 31 -30.52 29.51 8.68
N SER A 32 -29.67 29.20 9.67
CA SER A 32 -29.33 30.13 10.75
C SER A 32 -28.50 31.33 10.28
N HIS A 33 -27.57 31.12 9.34
CA HIS A 33 -26.74 32.18 8.76
C HIS A 33 -27.57 33.12 7.87
N SER A 34 -28.48 32.56 7.07
CA SER A 34 -29.40 33.35 6.23
C SER A 34 -30.33 34.22 7.08
N ALA A 35 -30.85 33.66 8.18
CA ALA A 35 -31.65 34.41 9.15
C ALA A 35 -30.87 35.55 9.83
N ALA A 36 -29.60 35.29 10.19
CA ALA A 36 -28.72 36.28 10.81
C ALA A 36 -28.32 37.43 9.86
N ILE A 37 -28.21 37.17 8.54
CA ILE A 37 -27.92 38.20 7.53
C ILE A 37 -29.14 39.09 7.27
N SER A 38 -30.36 38.53 7.33
CA SER A 38 -31.60 39.32 7.22
C SER A 38 -31.88 40.21 8.43
N SER A 39 -31.31 39.90 9.60
CA SER A 39 -31.28 40.79 10.76
C SER A 39 -30.03 41.68 10.68
N ASN A 40 -30.21 43.00 10.57
CA ASN A 40 -29.15 43.97 10.35
C ASN A 40 -28.23 44.18 11.60
N THR A 41 -27.64 43.11 12.14
CA THR A 41 -26.76 43.13 13.31
C THR A 41 -25.31 43.00 12.89
N SER A 42 -24.56 44.07 13.12
CA SER A 42 -23.12 44.19 12.88
C SER A 42 -22.31 43.11 13.58
N PHE A 43 -21.50 42.39 12.78
CA PHE A 43 -20.29 41.64 13.15
C PHE A 43 -20.27 41.05 14.58
N SER A 44 -21.00 39.95 14.77
CA SER A 44 -20.78 39.04 15.89
C SER A 44 -19.98 37.83 15.41
N LEU A 45 -18.89 37.51 16.12
CA LEU A 45 -18.18 36.23 16.00
C LEU A 45 -19.20 35.08 16.02
N PRO A 46 -18.98 33.97 15.27
CA PRO A 46 -19.96 32.90 15.15
C PRO A 46 -20.29 32.36 16.54
N PHE A 47 -21.45 32.77 17.07
CA PHE A 47 -21.92 32.37 18.38
C PHE A 47 -22.40 30.92 18.27
N ILE A 48 -21.97 30.08 19.20
CA ILE A 48 -22.45 28.70 19.33
C ILE A 48 -23.95 28.78 19.67
N HIS A 49 -24.83 28.66 18.68
CA HIS A 49 -26.24 28.40 18.93
C HIS A 49 -26.42 26.91 19.14
N SER A 50 -26.38 26.50 20.40
CA SER A 50 -26.95 25.24 20.86
C SER A 50 -28.48 25.34 20.73
N GLY A 51 -29.00 25.07 19.53
CA GLY A 51 -30.41 24.72 19.42
C GLY A 51 -30.67 23.48 20.30
N PRO A 52 -31.86 23.34 20.91
CA PRO A 52 -32.14 22.28 21.88
C PRO A 52 -32.05 20.84 21.31
N ALA A 53 -31.75 20.68 20.02
CA ALA A 53 -31.65 19.40 19.31
C ALA A 53 -30.33 19.18 18.55
N SER A 54 -29.36 20.11 18.56
CA SER A 54 -28.10 19.96 17.81
C SER A 54 -26.97 19.45 18.71
N SER A 55 -26.35 18.32 18.38
CA SER A 55 -25.18 17.81 19.11
C SER A 55 -23.95 18.71 18.90
N ALA A 56 -23.02 18.74 19.87
CA ALA A 56 -21.75 19.47 19.74
C ALA A 56 -20.96 19.02 18.49
N TRP A 57 -21.07 17.73 18.13
CA TRP A 57 -20.49 17.20 16.91
C TRP A 57 -21.12 17.81 15.65
N SER A 58 -22.46 17.87 15.58
CA SER A 58 -23.16 18.47 14.43
C SER A 58 -22.77 19.94 14.21
N ASN A 59 -22.58 20.67 15.30
CA ASN A 59 -22.10 22.06 15.26
C ASN A 59 -20.64 22.18 14.82
N LEU A 60 -19.79 21.21 15.13
CA LEU A 60 -18.39 21.23 14.69
C LEU A 60 -18.30 20.94 13.18
N VAL A 61 -19.02 19.91 12.73
CA VAL A 61 -18.90 19.45 11.33
C VAL A 61 -19.57 20.38 10.34
N SER A 62 -20.55 21.18 10.76
CA SER A 62 -21.23 22.15 9.88
C SER A 62 -20.31 23.22 9.28
N TYR A 63 -19.12 23.43 9.85
CA TYR A 63 -18.10 24.34 9.33
C TYR A 63 -17.16 23.68 8.30
N LEU A 64 -17.26 22.36 8.06
CA LEU A 64 -16.40 21.68 7.09
C LEU A 64 -16.77 22.09 5.66
N PRO A 65 -15.79 22.15 4.75
CA PRO A 65 -16.08 22.42 3.34
C PRO A 65 -16.91 21.29 2.74
N HIS A 66 -17.96 21.64 2.02
CA HIS A 66 -18.83 20.71 1.31
C HIS A 66 -19.29 21.32 -0.03
N PRO A 67 -19.59 20.50 -1.05
CA PRO A 67 -20.25 20.99 -2.26
C PRO A 67 -21.68 21.46 -1.93
N PRO A 68 -22.32 22.27 -2.79
CA PRO A 68 -23.71 22.67 -2.60
C PRO A 68 -24.60 21.45 -2.33
N LEU A 69 -25.45 21.55 -1.30
CA LEU A 69 -26.43 20.51 -1.03
C LEU A 69 -27.45 20.51 -2.17
N THR A 70 -27.87 19.33 -2.62
CA THR A 70 -28.90 19.17 -3.66
C THR A 70 -30.18 19.89 -3.24
N GLU A 71 -30.85 20.60 -4.17
CA GLU A 71 -32.03 21.43 -3.87
C GLU A 71 -33.17 20.66 -3.17
N ASP A 72 -33.30 19.36 -3.45
CA ASP A 72 -34.25 18.47 -2.75
C ASP A 72 -34.04 18.42 -1.22
N LEU A 73 -32.82 18.67 -0.73
CA LEU A 73 -32.49 18.74 0.70
C LEU A 73 -32.82 20.11 1.32
N LEU A 74 -33.00 21.15 0.50
CA LEU A 74 -33.21 22.53 0.92
C LEU A 74 -34.69 22.95 0.91
N LEU A 75 -35.55 22.24 0.16
CA LEU A 75 -36.93 22.67 -0.13
C LEU A 75 -38.01 22.20 0.86
N THR A 76 -37.69 21.37 1.85
CA THR A 76 -38.69 20.90 2.85
C THR A 76 -38.20 20.99 4.30
N PRO A 77 -38.32 22.16 4.96
CA PRO A 77 -37.98 22.33 6.37
C PRO A 77 -38.77 21.42 7.32
N SER A 78 -39.99 21.03 6.94
CA SER A 78 -40.87 20.15 7.70
C SER A 78 -40.52 18.66 7.60
N GLN A 79 -39.57 18.28 6.73
CA GLN A 79 -39.09 16.90 6.54
C GLN A 79 -37.59 16.74 6.84
N ALA A 80 -36.91 17.78 7.36
CA ALA A 80 -35.50 17.71 7.73
C ALA A 80 -35.18 16.60 8.76
N SER A 81 -36.15 16.25 9.61
CA SER A 81 -36.10 15.14 10.58
C SER A 81 -36.43 13.76 9.99
N SER A 82 -36.97 13.71 8.77
CA SER A 82 -37.27 12.48 8.02
C SER A 82 -36.37 12.30 6.79
N LEU A 83 -35.33 13.14 6.65
CA LEU A 83 -34.36 13.00 5.57
C LEU A 83 -33.72 11.60 5.63
N PRO A 84 -33.56 10.91 4.49
CA PRO A 84 -32.76 9.69 4.47
C PRO A 84 -31.37 10.01 5.05
N PHE A 85 -30.81 9.06 5.78
CA PHE A 85 -29.43 9.10 6.31
C PHE A 85 -28.48 9.45 5.16
N SER A 86 -28.20 10.75 4.97
CA SER A 86 -27.51 11.29 3.80
C SER A 86 -26.35 12.15 4.25
N SER A 87 -25.23 11.98 3.54
CA SER A 87 -24.00 12.68 3.82
C SER A 87 -23.93 14.01 3.08
N ALA A 88 -23.37 15.04 3.73
CA ALA A 88 -22.97 16.27 3.06
C ALA A 88 -21.77 16.07 2.12
N TRP A 89 -21.04 14.96 2.26
CA TRP A 89 -19.92 14.60 1.40
C TRP A 89 -20.36 13.48 0.42
N PRO A 90 -20.79 13.82 -0.81
CA PRO A 90 -21.22 12.84 -1.80
C PRO A 90 -20.04 11.96 -2.26
N ARG A 91 -20.35 10.80 -2.87
CA ARG A 91 -19.35 9.78 -3.27
C ARG A 91 -18.25 10.32 -4.20
N ASP A 92 -18.57 11.34 -4.99
CA ASP A 92 -17.66 11.99 -5.94
C ASP A 92 -16.84 13.14 -5.34
N TYR A 93 -17.08 13.50 -4.07
CA TYR A 93 -16.34 14.57 -3.39
C TYR A 93 -14.90 14.14 -3.08
N ILE A 94 -13.92 14.87 -3.61
CA ILE A 94 -12.50 14.51 -3.55
C ILE A 94 -12.00 14.28 -2.11
N PRO A 95 -12.30 15.14 -1.10
CA PRO A 95 -11.89 14.88 0.28
C PRO A 95 -12.44 13.57 0.85
N ARG A 96 -13.70 13.20 0.53
CA ARG A 96 -14.27 11.90 0.90
C ARG A 96 -13.51 10.77 0.23
N GLN A 97 -13.28 10.87 -1.08
CA GLN A 97 -12.54 9.84 -1.82
C GLN A 97 -11.13 9.66 -1.26
N LEU A 98 -10.38 10.74 -1.03
CA LEU A 98 -9.03 10.69 -0.47
C LEU A 98 -9.00 10.07 0.93
N LEU A 99 -9.93 10.46 1.80
CA LEU A 99 -10.03 9.89 3.16
C LEU A 99 -10.39 8.40 3.11
N SER A 100 -11.41 8.04 2.33
CA SER A 100 -11.81 6.64 2.15
C SER A 100 -10.68 5.80 1.58
N LEU A 101 -10.05 6.24 0.48
CA LEU A 101 -8.93 5.55 -0.14
C LEU A 101 -7.75 5.39 0.83
N SER A 102 -7.46 6.41 1.64
CA SER A 102 -6.40 6.32 2.66
C SER A 102 -6.70 5.24 3.69
N VAL A 103 -7.93 5.23 4.24
CA VAL A 103 -8.34 4.26 5.26
C VAL A 103 -8.40 2.85 4.69
N ILE A 104 -9.02 2.67 3.53
CA ILE A 104 -9.15 1.37 2.86
C ILE A 104 -7.75 0.81 2.56
N THR A 105 -6.86 1.63 2.00
CA THR A 105 -5.50 1.20 1.67
C THR A 105 -4.73 0.85 2.92
N LEU A 106 -4.83 1.65 3.99
CA LEU A 106 -4.15 1.38 5.25
C LEU A 106 -4.62 0.07 5.90
N LEU A 107 -5.92 -0.18 5.90
CA LEU A 107 -6.47 -1.45 6.39
C LEU A 107 -6.05 -2.61 5.49
N GLY A 108 -6.11 -2.44 4.18
CA GLY A 108 -5.70 -3.44 3.19
C GLY A 108 -4.24 -3.83 3.33
N ILE A 109 -3.33 -2.86 3.43
CA ILE A 109 -1.90 -3.13 3.63
C ILE A 109 -1.64 -3.81 4.97
N TYR A 110 -2.33 -3.41 6.06
CA TYR A 110 -2.22 -4.12 7.34
C TYR A 110 -2.68 -5.57 7.24
N VAL A 111 -3.83 -5.82 6.61
CA VAL A 111 -4.35 -7.19 6.44
C VAL A 111 -3.38 -8.02 5.60
N LEU A 112 -2.98 -7.56 4.41
CA LEU A 112 -2.08 -8.30 3.53
C LEU A 112 -0.72 -8.54 4.20
N TYR A 113 -0.14 -7.49 4.79
CA TYR A 113 1.15 -7.56 5.45
C TYR A 113 1.12 -8.54 6.64
N PHE A 114 0.20 -8.37 7.58
CA PHE A 114 0.17 -9.23 8.75
C PHE A 114 -0.28 -10.65 8.44
N VAL A 115 -1.21 -10.88 7.51
CA VAL A 115 -1.61 -12.23 7.13
C VAL A 115 -0.46 -12.97 6.45
N PHE A 116 0.10 -12.39 5.39
CA PHE A 116 1.12 -13.09 4.60
C PHE A 116 2.48 -13.13 5.29
N ALA A 117 2.93 -12.05 5.94
CA ALA A 117 4.21 -12.08 6.65
C ALA A 117 4.16 -13.00 7.87
N THR A 118 3.05 -13.03 8.60
CA THR A 118 2.90 -13.98 9.73
C THR A 118 2.84 -15.43 9.22
N MET A 119 2.08 -15.69 8.16
CA MET A 119 2.03 -17.02 7.54
C MET A 119 3.42 -17.46 7.09
N ALA A 120 4.12 -16.65 6.30
CA ALA A 120 5.48 -16.95 5.83
C ALA A 120 6.45 -17.12 7.00
N TYR A 121 6.38 -16.26 8.01
CA TYR A 121 7.23 -16.34 9.20
C TYR A 121 7.05 -17.66 9.95
N TYR A 122 5.83 -18.16 10.13
CA TYR A 122 5.60 -19.40 10.89
C TYR A 122 5.70 -20.68 10.05
N THR A 123 5.50 -20.62 8.73
CA THR A 123 5.42 -21.82 7.89
C THR A 123 6.61 -22.03 6.96
N ILE A 124 7.30 -20.96 6.56
CA ILE A 124 8.38 -20.99 5.56
C ILE A 124 9.72 -20.57 6.17
N PHE A 125 9.74 -19.47 6.94
CA PHE A 125 10.97 -18.89 7.45
C PHE A 125 11.74 -19.84 8.38
N ASN A 126 13.01 -20.09 8.04
CA ASN A 126 13.90 -20.86 8.89
C ASN A 126 14.36 -20.03 10.09
N HIS A 127 13.77 -20.30 11.26
CA HIS A 127 14.06 -19.58 12.50
C HIS A 127 15.50 -19.75 13.01
N GLU A 128 16.27 -20.72 12.50
CA GLU A 128 17.70 -20.83 12.81
C GLU A 128 18.50 -19.62 12.30
N MET A 129 18.01 -18.93 11.27
CA MET A 129 18.61 -17.69 10.75
C MET A 129 18.68 -16.58 11.79
N MET A 130 17.80 -16.60 12.80
CA MET A 130 17.82 -15.62 13.90
C MET A 130 19.08 -15.73 14.77
N LYS A 131 19.83 -16.84 14.67
CA LYS A 131 21.11 -17.04 15.36
C LYS A 131 22.30 -16.48 14.58
N HIS A 132 22.08 -16.02 13.35
CA HIS A 132 23.14 -15.49 12.49
C HIS A 132 23.85 -14.30 13.15
N PRO A 133 25.19 -14.19 13.07
CA PRO A 133 25.93 -13.12 13.75
C PRO A 133 25.51 -11.69 13.37
N ARG A 134 24.99 -11.52 12.15
CA ARG A 134 24.47 -10.25 11.62
C ARG A 134 22.96 -10.05 11.83
N PHE A 135 22.28 -10.98 12.50
CA PHE A 135 20.87 -10.81 12.88
C PHE A 135 20.76 -9.84 14.07
N LEU A 136 19.93 -8.82 13.93
CA LEU A 136 19.87 -7.73 14.90
C LEU A 136 19.03 -8.10 16.13
N LYS A 137 19.36 -7.50 17.28
CA LYS A 137 18.57 -7.68 18.50
C LYS A 137 17.15 -7.14 18.29
N ASN A 138 16.13 -7.95 18.57
CA ASN A 138 14.72 -7.61 18.35
C ASN A 138 14.40 -7.25 16.88
N GLN A 139 15.10 -7.83 15.91
CA GLN A 139 14.99 -7.47 14.48
C GLN A 139 13.54 -7.49 13.98
N VAL A 140 12.79 -8.58 14.21
CA VAL A 140 11.39 -8.71 13.78
C VAL A 140 10.52 -7.53 14.25
N ARG A 141 10.66 -7.12 15.52
CA ARG A 141 9.95 -5.94 16.03
C ARG A 141 10.41 -4.66 15.33
N GLN A 142 11.71 -4.51 15.06
CA GLN A 142 12.21 -3.33 14.36
C GLN A 142 11.71 -3.28 12.91
N GLU A 143 11.68 -4.41 12.20
CA GLU A 143 11.15 -4.56 10.85
C GLU A 143 9.67 -4.16 10.82
N ILE A 144 8.83 -4.75 11.69
CA ILE A 144 7.41 -4.39 11.80
C ILE A 144 7.24 -2.89 12.09
N MET A 145 7.96 -2.35 13.07
CA MET A 145 7.85 -0.93 13.40
C MET A 145 8.40 -0.01 12.30
N CYS A 146 9.27 -0.49 11.43
CA CYS A 146 9.73 0.24 10.26
C CYS A 146 8.61 0.28 9.21
N SER A 147 8.04 -0.88 8.88
CA SER A 147 6.92 -1.02 7.94
C SER A 147 5.72 -0.15 8.36
N LEU A 148 5.27 -0.24 9.62
CA LEU A 148 4.13 0.53 10.12
C LEU A 148 4.36 2.05 10.05
N ARG A 149 5.60 2.52 10.23
CA ARG A 149 5.96 3.94 10.07
C ARG A 149 6.03 4.36 8.62
N ALA A 150 6.37 3.43 7.71
CA ALA A 150 6.47 3.72 6.29
C ALA A 150 5.11 3.83 5.60
N PHE A 151 4.11 3.04 6.03
CA PHE A 151 2.82 2.93 5.35
C PHE A 151 2.10 4.27 5.14
N PRO A 152 1.95 5.16 6.14
CA PRO A 152 1.25 6.43 5.91
C PRO A 152 1.92 7.29 4.82
N GLY A 153 3.25 7.33 4.80
CA GLY A 153 4.01 8.09 3.80
C GLY A 153 3.87 7.49 2.40
N MET A 154 3.94 6.15 2.27
CA MET A 154 3.71 5.47 1.00
C MET A 154 2.30 5.69 0.47
N ILE A 155 1.29 5.58 1.35
CA ILE A 155 -0.11 5.79 0.97
C ILE A 155 -0.28 7.22 0.46
N ALA A 156 0.23 8.22 1.19
CA ALA A 156 0.15 9.62 0.76
C ALA A 156 0.74 9.86 -0.64
N LEU A 157 1.88 9.24 -0.95
CA LEU A 157 2.49 9.32 -2.28
C LEU A 157 1.71 8.54 -3.35
N THR A 158 1.01 7.48 -2.97
CA THR A 158 0.25 6.61 -3.88
C THR A 158 -1.17 7.13 -4.15
N LEU A 159 -1.75 7.94 -3.25
CA LEU A 159 -3.11 8.47 -3.37
C LEU A 159 -3.43 9.13 -4.72
N PRO A 160 -2.54 9.90 -5.38
CA PRO A 160 -2.83 10.46 -6.70
C PRO A 160 -3.14 9.38 -7.75
N TRP A 161 -2.48 8.23 -7.70
CA TRP A 161 -2.74 7.10 -8.60
C TRP A 161 -4.12 6.50 -8.35
N PHE A 162 -4.48 6.27 -7.09
CA PHE A 162 -5.79 5.72 -6.72
C PHE A 162 -6.94 6.70 -6.99
N LEU A 163 -6.73 7.99 -6.76
CA LEU A 163 -7.70 9.01 -7.11
C LEU A 163 -7.86 9.06 -8.64
N GLY A 164 -6.76 9.02 -9.39
CA GLY A 164 -6.77 8.94 -10.84
C GLY A 164 -7.56 7.74 -11.37
N GLU A 165 -7.36 6.58 -10.73
CA GLU A 165 -8.07 5.33 -11.02
C GLU A 165 -9.59 5.49 -10.79
N VAL A 166 -10.02 5.89 -9.59
CA VAL A 166 -11.43 6.09 -9.21
C VAL A 166 -12.12 7.14 -10.08
N ARG A 167 -11.38 8.13 -10.55
CA ARG A 167 -11.88 9.22 -11.39
C ARG A 167 -11.90 8.87 -12.88
N GLY A 168 -11.59 7.62 -13.25
CA GLY A 168 -11.71 7.12 -14.61
C GLY A 168 -10.56 7.51 -15.55
N TYR A 169 -9.41 7.94 -15.02
CA TYR A 169 -8.24 8.25 -15.85
C TYR A 169 -7.42 7.02 -16.25
N SER A 170 -7.65 5.87 -15.61
CA SER A 170 -7.01 4.60 -16.00
C SER A 170 -7.64 4.02 -17.26
N LYS A 171 -6.92 3.12 -17.94
CA LYS A 171 -7.37 2.37 -19.12
C LYS A 171 -7.98 1.02 -18.77
N MET A 172 -8.44 0.83 -17.53
CA MET A 172 -8.98 -0.45 -17.11
C MET A 172 -10.32 -0.74 -17.81
N TYR A 173 -10.56 -2.02 -18.08
CA TYR A 173 -11.81 -2.50 -18.69
C TYR A 173 -12.40 -3.65 -17.85
N ASP A 174 -13.69 -3.91 -18.02
CA ASP A 174 -14.44 -4.89 -17.22
C ASP A 174 -14.78 -6.17 -17.94
N ASN A 175 -15.09 -6.08 -19.24
CA ASN A 175 -15.51 -7.24 -20.02
C ASN A 175 -14.34 -7.76 -20.84
N VAL A 176 -14.03 -9.05 -20.71
CA VAL A 176 -12.97 -9.67 -21.52
C VAL A 176 -13.24 -9.52 -23.02
N ASP A 177 -14.51 -9.48 -23.42
CA ASP A 177 -14.93 -9.32 -24.82
C ASP A 177 -14.50 -7.99 -25.46
N ASP A 178 -14.18 -6.95 -24.67
CA ASP A 178 -13.73 -5.65 -25.17
C ASP A 178 -12.37 -5.76 -25.92
N PHE A 179 -11.54 -6.75 -25.55
CA PHE A 179 -10.22 -7.00 -26.15
C PHE A 179 -9.98 -8.48 -26.55
N GLY A 180 -10.84 -9.40 -26.11
CA GLY A 180 -10.75 -10.84 -26.33
C GLY A 180 -9.81 -11.58 -25.37
N TRP A 181 -10.03 -12.90 -25.24
CA TRP A 181 -9.24 -13.78 -24.36
C TRP A 181 -7.75 -13.82 -24.70
N THR A 182 -7.39 -13.73 -25.98
CA THR A 182 -5.97 -13.68 -26.40
C THR A 182 -5.27 -12.47 -25.80
N TYR A 183 -5.88 -11.29 -25.88
CA TYR A 183 -5.33 -10.08 -25.27
C TYR A 183 -5.31 -10.21 -23.74
N PHE A 184 -6.36 -10.75 -23.13
CA PHE A 184 -6.41 -10.96 -21.68
C PHE A 184 -5.18 -11.72 -21.17
N PHE A 185 -4.85 -12.89 -21.75
CA PHE A 185 -3.67 -13.65 -21.34
C PHE A 185 -2.35 -12.99 -21.74
N ALA A 186 -2.27 -12.39 -22.93
CA ALA A 186 -1.09 -11.63 -23.34
C ALA A 186 -0.82 -10.44 -22.40
N SER A 187 -1.87 -9.79 -21.89
CA SER A 187 -1.76 -8.66 -20.98
C SER A 187 -1.17 -9.02 -19.62
N ILE A 188 -1.34 -10.26 -19.16
CA ILE A 188 -0.65 -10.77 -17.96
C ILE A 188 0.86 -10.78 -18.19
N LEU A 189 1.32 -11.30 -19.33
CA LEU A 189 2.74 -11.32 -19.67
C LEU A 189 3.28 -9.90 -19.85
N MET A 190 2.55 -9.02 -20.54
CA MET A 190 2.91 -7.61 -20.67
C MET A 190 3.04 -6.94 -19.31
N TYR A 191 2.10 -7.18 -18.40
CA TYR A 191 2.13 -6.65 -17.03
C TYR A 191 3.36 -7.11 -16.28
N LEU A 192 3.62 -8.42 -16.26
CA LEU A 192 4.78 -8.99 -15.56
C LEU A 192 6.10 -8.48 -16.12
N VAL A 193 6.27 -8.43 -17.45
CA VAL A 193 7.51 -7.92 -18.07
C VAL A 193 7.70 -6.43 -17.84
N PHE A 194 6.63 -5.63 -17.97
CA PHE A 194 6.69 -4.18 -17.78
C PHE A 194 7.06 -3.84 -16.33
N THR A 195 6.39 -4.48 -15.38
CA THR A 195 6.57 -4.24 -13.96
C THR A 195 7.94 -4.71 -13.50
N ASP A 196 8.36 -5.92 -13.88
CA ASP A 196 9.69 -6.46 -13.57
C ASP A 196 10.82 -5.57 -14.08
N TYR A 197 10.72 -5.11 -15.33
CA TYR A 197 11.75 -4.24 -15.92
C TYR A 197 11.77 -2.83 -15.30
N GLY A 198 10.59 -2.27 -15.02
CA GLY A 198 10.47 -0.98 -14.33
C GLY A 198 11.07 -1.02 -12.94
N ILE A 199 10.75 -2.07 -12.17
CA ILE A 199 11.27 -2.26 -10.81
C ILE A 199 12.76 -2.50 -10.84
N TYR A 200 13.26 -3.33 -11.75
CA TYR A 200 14.69 -3.56 -11.93
C TYR A 200 15.47 -2.25 -12.02
N TRP A 201 15.03 -1.31 -12.86
CA TRP A 201 15.74 -0.04 -13.03
C TRP A 201 15.59 0.89 -11.83
N ILE A 202 14.40 0.95 -11.23
CA ILE A 202 14.16 1.76 -10.03
C ILE A 202 15.02 1.24 -8.87
N HIS A 203 14.98 -0.05 -8.62
CA HIS A 203 15.74 -0.71 -7.58
C HIS A 203 17.26 -0.56 -7.81
N ARG A 204 17.73 -0.75 -9.04
CA ARG A 204 19.14 -0.49 -9.39
C ARG A 204 19.51 0.99 -9.20
N TRP A 205 18.62 1.92 -9.52
CA TRP A 205 18.82 3.35 -9.26
C TRP A 205 18.84 3.66 -7.76
N GLU A 206 18.01 3.02 -6.95
CA GLU A 206 17.99 3.16 -5.49
C GLU A 206 19.30 2.70 -4.82
N HIS A 207 20.03 1.79 -5.47
CA HIS A 207 21.40 1.40 -5.09
C HIS A 207 22.49 2.36 -5.59
N HIS A 208 22.15 3.37 -6.37
CA HIS A 208 23.11 4.37 -6.81
C HIS A 208 23.62 5.20 -5.61
N PRO A 209 24.93 5.49 -5.50
CA PRO A 209 25.51 6.16 -4.32
C PRO A 209 24.86 7.49 -3.92
N ILE A 210 24.25 8.20 -4.88
CA ILE A 210 23.55 9.47 -4.66
C ILE A 210 22.33 9.30 -3.75
N CYS A 211 21.56 8.21 -3.92
CA CYS A 211 20.32 8.00 -3.18
C CYS A 211 20.36 6.85 -2.18
N TYR A 212 21.22 5.85 -2.38
CA TYR A 212 21.32 4.64 -1.55
C TYR A 212 21.34 4.93 -0.06
N LYS A 213 22.19 5.86 0.40
CA LYS A 213 22.38 6.11 1.83
C LYS A 213 21.09 6.47 2.58
N TRP A 214 20.15 7.16 1.94
CA TRP A 214 18.95 7.69 2.58
C TRP A 214 17.65 7.00 2.13
N LEU A 215 17.61 6.42 0.93
CA LEU A 215 16.45 5.66 0.46
C LEU A 215 16.53 4.20 0.87
N HIS A 216 17.53 3.48 0.34
CA HIS A 216 17.49 2.03 0.29
C HIS A 216 18.43 1.33 1.28
N LYS A 217 19.46 2.02 1.78
CA LYS A 217 20.29 1.54 2.89
C LYS A 217 19.48 1.21 4.17
N PRO A 218 18.43 1.97 4.56
CA PRO A 218 17.55 1.57 5.65
C PRO A 218 16.93 0.18 5.48
N HIS A 219 16.59 -0.21 4.25
CA HIS A 219 16.11 -1.56 3.92
C HIS A 219 17.23 -2.59 4.06
N HIS A 220 18.40 -2.31 3.48
CA HIS A 220 19.59 -3.17 3.54
C HIS A 220 20.25 -3.29 4.91
N LYS A 221 19.72 -2.61 5.93
CA LYS A 221 20.09 -2.85 7.32
C LYS A 221 19.72 -4.29 7.74
N TRP A 222 18.68 -4.87 7.15
CA TRP A 222 18.22 -6.23 7.42
C TRP A 222 18.96 -7.24 6.54
N ILE A 223 20.27 -7.42 6.77
CA ILE A 223 21.12 -8.32 5.96
C ILE A 223 20.59 -9.75 5.89
N ILE A 224 20.01 -10.23 7.00
CA ILE A 224 19.30 -11.51 7.09
C ILE A 224 17.83 -11.17 7.35
N PRO A 225 17.06 -10.79 6.31
CA PRO A 225 15.69 -10.33 6.48
C PRO A 225 14.77 -11.45 6.95
N THR A 226 13.78 -11.12 7.78
CA THR A 226 12.60 -11.98 7.95
C THR A 226 11.47 -11.52 7.01
N PRO A 227 10.38 -12.28 6.82
CA PRO A 227 9.26 -11.85 5.96
C PRO A 227 8.68 -10.48 6.33
N PHE A 228 8.83 -10.06 7.60
CA PHE A 228 8.44 -8.72 8.07
C PHE A 228 9.34 -7.59 7.54
N ALA A 229 10.53 -7.88 7.03
CA ALA A 229 11.41 -6.90 6.41
C ALA A 229 10.94 -6.43 5.02
N SER A 230 10.03 -7.16 4.39
CA SER A 230 9.53 -6.92 3.02
C SER A 230 9.04 -5.50 2.76
N HIS A 231 8.53 -4.81 3.78
CA HIS A 231 8.10 -3.42 3.68
C HIS A 231 8.82 -2.48 4.67
N ALA A 232 9.94 -2.95 5.25
CA ALA A 232 10.72 -2.23 6.23
C ALA A 232 11.75 -1.31 5.57
N PHE A 233 11.28 -0.37 4.75
CA PHE A 233 12.09 0.57 3.97
C PHE A 233 11.64 2.03 4.15
N HIS A 234 12.34 2.97 3.52
CA HIS A 234 11.92 4.38 3.50
C HIS A 234 10.61 4.54 2.68
N PRO A 235 9.66 5.42 3.05
CA PRO A 235 8.40 5.55 2.30
C PRO A 235 8.58 5.84 0.81
N LEU A 236 9.57 6.67 0.46
CA LEU A 236 9.87 6.98 -0.93
C LEU A 236 10.45 5.79 -1.70
N ASP A 237 11.18 4.89 -1.03
CA ASP A 237 11.75 3.68 -1.64
C ASP A 237 10.61 2.73 -2.07
N GLY A 238 9.76 2.34 -1.12
CA GLY A 238 8.59 1.50 -1.43
C GLY A 238 7.62 2.11 -2.45
N TYR A 239 7.43 3.44 -2.40
CA TYR A 239 6.61 4.13 -3.41
C TYR A 239 7.24 4.06 -4.81
N LEU A 240 8.54 4.35 -4.94
CA LEU A 240 9.19 4.32 -6.25
C LEU A 240 9.12 2.92 -6.85
N GLN A 241 9.42 1.88 -6.05
CA GLN A 241 9.29 0.50 -6.51
C GLN A 241 7.84 0.11 -6.87
N SER A 242 6.81 0.77 -6.32
CA SER A 242 5.41 0.49 -6.69
C SER A 242 4.94 1.20 -7.96
N ILE A 243 5.66 2.24 -8.44
CA ILE A 243 5.26 3.05 -9.61
C ILE A 243 4.95 2.18 -10.84
N PRO A 244 5.77 1.19 -11.24
CA PRO A 244 5.50 0.41 -12.44
C PRO A 244 4.13 -0.29 -12.41
N TYR A 245 3.68 -0.76 -11.25
CA TYR A 245 2.35 -1.37 -11.10
C TYR A 245 1.23 -0.39 -11.34
N HIS A 246 1.33 0.82 -10.76
CA HIS A 246 0.32 1.85 -10.91
C HIS A 246 0.33 2.45 -12.30
N LEU A 247 1.50 2.76 -12.86
CA LEU A 247 1.65 3.34 -14.17
C LEU A 247 1.09 2.46 -15.27
N PHE A 248 1.25 1.12 -15.17
CA PHE A 248 0.81 0.18 -16.19
C PHE A 248 -0.64 0.40 -16.62
N ILE A 249 -1.56 0.52 -15.67
CA ILE A 249 -3.00 0.66 -15.96
C ILE A 249 -3.37 2.02 -16.56
N PHE A 250 -2.48 3.02 -16.53
CA PHE A 250 -2.69 4.30 -17.21
C PHE A 250 -2.15 4.30 -18.65
N VAL A 251 -1.23 3.40 -18.98
CA VAL A 251 -0.60 3.32 -20.30
C VAL A 251 -1.15 2.19 -21.17
N ILE A 252 -1.49 1.05 -20.58
CA ILE A 252 -1.93 -0.16 -21.29
C ILE A 252 -3.30 -0.60 -20.77
N PRO A 253 -4.28 -0.91 -21.64
CA PRO A 253 -5.58 -1.42 -21.21
C PRO A 253 -5.44 -2.71 -20.41
N PHE A 254 -6.07 -2.77 -19.23
CA PHE A 254 -5.92 -3.91 -18.34
C PHE A 254 -7.22 -4.29 -17.63
N HIS A 255 -7.46 -5.59 -17.46
CA HIS A 255 -8.72 -6.05 -16.90
C HIS A 255 -8.80 -5.72 -15.41
N ARG A 256 -9.85 -5.01 -14.99
CA ARG A 256 -10.00 -4.44 -13.63
C ARG A 256 -9.83 -5.46 -12.52
N LYS A 257 -10.53 -6.60 -12.61
CA LYS A 257 -10.45 -7.66 -11.59
C LYS A 257 -9.09 -8.37 -11.59
N LEU A 258 -8.43 -8.43 -12.74
CA LEU A 258 -7.12 -9.06 -12.87
C LEU A 258 -6.06 -8.17 -12.21
N TYR A 259 -6.15 -6.85 -12.39
CA TYR A 259 -5.31 -5.88 -11.69
C TYR A 259 -5.40 -6.05 -10.16
N LEU A 260 -6.61 -6.13 -9.60
CA LEU A 260 -6.79 -6.34 -8.16
C LEU A 260 -6.26 -7.69 -7.68
N PHE A 261 -6.48 -8.76 -8.45
CA PHE A 261 -5.93 -10.08 -8.14
C PHE A 261 -4.40 -10.05 -8.12
N LEU A 262 -3.77 -9.49 -9.16
CA LEU A 262 -2.32 -9.38 -9.24
C LEU A 262 -1.75 -8.48 -8.15
N PHE A 263 -2.44 -7.40 -7.78
CA PHE A 263 -2.03 -6.56 -6.64
C PHE A 263 -1.84 -7.40 -5.35
N VAL A 264 -2.75 -8.34 -5.08
CA VAL A 264 -2.62 -9.26 -3.92
C VAL A 264 -1.47 -10.25 -4.13
N VAL A 265 -1.36 -10.87 -5.30
CA VAL A 265 -0.29 -11.84 -5.63
C VAL A 265 1.10 -11.21 -5.49
N ILE A 266 1.25 -9.95 -5.90
CA ILE A 266 2.53 -9.24 -5.84
C ILE A 266 2.91 -8.93 -4.39
N ASN A 267 1.96 -8.50 -3.56
CA ASN A 267 2.23 -8.30 -2.13
C ASN A 267 2.65 -9.60 -1.46
N PHE A 268 2.01 -10.71 -1.81
CA PHE A 268 2.42 -12.03 -1.35
C PHE A 268 3.83 -12.40 -1.82
N TRP A 269 4.13 -12.20 -3.11
CA TRP A 269 5.46 -12.46 -3.68
C TRP A 269 6.56 -11.62 -3.00
N THR A 270 6.35 -10.31 -2.85
CA THR A 270 7.29 -9.40 -2.16
C THR A 270 7.60 -9.88 -0.75
N ILE A 271 6.64 -10.47 -0.04
CA ILE A 271 6.87 -11.04 1.29
C ILE A 271 7.68 -12.34 1.21
N LEU A 272 7.33 -13.23 0.27
CA LEU A 272 7.99 -14.53 0.12
C LEU A 272 9.47 -14.43 -0.24
N ILE A 273 9.88 -13.46 -1.05
CA ILE A 273 11.30 -13.32 -1.42
C ILE A 273 12.18 -12.81 -0.25
N HIS A 274 11.60 -12.37 0.88
CA HIS A 274 12.30 -11.84 2.05
C HIS A 274 12.36 -12.83 3.22
N ASP A 275 12.74 -14.08 3.00
CA ASP A 275 12.79 -15.11 4.05
C ASP A 275 14.22 -15.59 4.39
N SER A 276 15.25 -14.98 3.79
CA SER A 276 16.66 -15.40 3.92
C SER A 276 16.94 -16.86 3.51
N ASP A 277 16.01 -17.52 2.81
CA ASP A 277 16.17 -18.91 2.43
C ASP A 277 17.02 -19.05 1.17
N MET A 278 17.83 -20.11 1.13
CA MET A 278 18.78 -20.40 0.04
C MET A 278 18.40 -21.70 -0.66
N ILE A 279 17.17 -21.73 -1.18
CA ILE A 279 16.66 -22.81 -2.03
C ILE A 279 17.45 -22.81 -3.34
N THR A 280 18.22 -23.87 -3.56
CA THR A 280 19.10 -24.07 -4.72
C THR A 280 18.83 -25.44 -5.37
N ASP A 281 19.29 -25.63 -6.60
CA ASP A 281 19.15 -26.84 -7.44
C ASP A 281 17.72 -27.12 -7.93
N HIS A 282 16.86 -26.10 -8.05
CA HIS A 282 15.52 -26.28 -8.62
C HIS A 282 15.43 -25.80 -10.08
N PRO A 283 14.60 -26.41 -10.96
CA PRO A 283 14.63 -26.14 -12.41
C PRO A 283 14.35 -24.69 -12.83
N LEU A 284 13.73 -23.90 -11.95
CA LEU A 284 13.32 -22.52 -12.22
C LEU A 284 14.31 -21.49 -11.68
N GLU A 285 15.36 -21.88 -10.96
CA GLU A 285 16.27 -20.93 -10.29
C GLU A 285 17.00 -20.03 -11.29
N THR A 286 17.21 -20.49 -12.52
CA THR A 286 17.89 -19.67 -13.52
C THR A 286 16.99 -18.62 -14.15
N ILE A 287 15.66 -18.75 -14.01
CA ILE A 287 14.64 -17.90 -14.65
C ILE A 287 13.93 -17.01 -13.63
N ILE A 288 13.58 -17.56 -12.47
CA ILE A 288 12.81 -16.89 -11.42
C ILE A 288 13.77 -16.28 -10.39
N ASN A 289 13.63 -14.98 -10.15
CA ASN A 289 14.31 -14.27 -9.09
C ASN A 289 13.60 -14.54 -7.75
N GLY A 290 13.89 -15.69 -7.16
CA GLY A 290 13.27 -16.16 -5.91
C GLY A 290 14.00 -15.72 -4.63
N PRO A 291 13.61 -16.28 -3.46
CA PRO A 291 14.18 -15.90 -2.16
C PRO A 291 15.71 -16.03 -2.08
N ALA A 292 16.28 -17.06 -2.72
CA ALA A 292 17.74 -17.25 -2.73
C ALA A 292 18.49 -16.10 -3.44
N HIS A 293 17.94 -15.61 -4.55
CA HIS A 293 18.53 -14.49 -5.30
C HIS A 293 18.44 -13.18 -4.50
N HIS A 294 17.29 -12.95 -3.86
CA HIS A 294 17.08 -11.76 -3.03
C HIS A 294 17.88 -11.81 -1.72
N THR A 295 18.10 -13.01 -1.16
CA THR A 295 19.04 -13.21 -0.04
C THR A 295 20.46 -12.83 -0.45
N LEU A 296 20.92 -13.25 -1.63
CA LEU A 296 22.20 -12.79 -2.17
C LEU A 296 22.22 -11.26 -2.38
N HIS A 297 21.10 -10.68 -2.82
CA HIS A 297 20.97 -9.23 -2.97
C HIS A 297 21.18 -8.50 -1.62
N HIS A 298 20.54 -8.94 -0.54
CA HIS A 298 20.72 -8.37 0.81
C HIS A 298 22.13 -8.58 1.38
N MET A 299 22.87 -9.59 0.93
CA MET A 299 24.24 -9.85 1.38
C MET A 299 25.31 -9.09 0.58
N PHE A 300 25.11 -8.92 -0.74
CA PHE A 300 26.10 -8.36 -1.66
C PHE A 300 25.75 -6.97 -2.21
N PHE A 301 24.50 -6.52 -2.05
CA PHE A 301 23.94 -5.21 -2.41
C PHE A 301 23.95 -4.85 -3.91
N THR A 302 24.78 -5.50 -4.72
CA THR A 302 25.10 -5.07 -6.09
C THR A 302 24.62 -6.04 -7.17
N VAL A 303 23.76 -6.99 -6.81
CA VAL A 303 23.34 -8.12 -7.65
C VAL A 303 21.85 -8.38 -7.50
N ASN A 304 21.24 -9.04 -8.49
CA ASN A 304 19.86 -9.56 -8.43
C ASN A 304 18.79 -8.52 -8.06
N TYR A 305 18.69 -7.43 -8.82
CA TYR A 305 17.74 -6.34 -8.59
C TYR A 305 16.31 -6.62 -9.08
N GLY A 306 16.11 -7.62 -9.94
CA GLY A 306 14.79 -7.94 -10.53
C GLY A 306 13.75 -8.33 -9.49
N GLN A 307 12.47 -8.26 -9.86
CA GLN A 307 11.37 -8.56 -8.92
C GLN A 307 10.93 -10.02 -9.02
N TYR A 308 10.69 -10.52 -10.22
CA TYR A 308 10.17 -11.88 -10.47
C TYR A 308 11.14 -12.74 -11.25
N PHE A 309 11.89 -12.13 -12.18
CA PHE A 309 12.67 -12.86 -13.16
C PHE A 309 14.12 -12.37 -13.19
N THR A 310 15.01 -13.24 -13.69
CA THR A 310 16.46 -12.98 -13.73
C THR A 310 16.93 -12.30 -15.02
N TRP A 311 16.08 -12.21 -16.05
CA TRP A 311 16.48 -11.72 -17.37
C TRP A 311 17.01 -10.28 -17.34
N ALA A 312 16.37 -9.37 -16.58
CA ALA A 312 16.80 -7.99 -16.47
C ALA A 312 18.19 -7.88 -15.83
N ASP A 313 18.44 -8.67 -14.79
CA ASP A 313 19.77 -8.80 -14.17
C ASP A 313 20.82 -9.37 -15.11
N ARG A 314 20.46 -10.37 -15.93
CA ARG A 314 21.37 -10.97 -16.92
C ARG A 314 21.76 -9.96 -17.98
N MET A 315 20.77 -9.23 -18.52
CA MET A 315 21.01 -8.19 -19.52
C MET A 315 21.81 -7.02 -18.94
N GLY A 316 21.52 -6.62 -17.70
CA GLY A 316 22.17 -5.50 -17.03
C GLY A 316 23.49 -5.83 -16.33
N GLY A 317 23.94 -7.09 -16.38
CA GLY A 317 25.21 -7.54 -15.80
C GLY A 317 25.23 -7.58 -14.28
N SER A 318 24.07 -7.66 -13.62
CA SER A 318 23.91 -7.75 -12.16
C SER A 318 23.48 -9.14 -11.69
N TYR A 319 23.39 -10.12 -12.59
CA TYR A 319 22.98 -11.48 -12.23
C TYR A 319 24.04 -12.21 -11.41
N ARG A 320 23.64 -12.78 -10.27
CA ARG A 320 24.44 -13.70 -9.47
C ARG A 320 23.63 -14.94 -9.12
N GLN A 321 24.08 -16.08 -9.64
CA GLN A 321 23.49 -17.39 -9.39
C GLN A 321 23.59 -17.76 -7.90
N PRO A 322 22.48 -18.16 -7.25
CA PRO A 322 22.48 -18.80 -5.95
C PRO A 322 23.25 -20.12 -5.97
N ALA A 323 24.06 -20.36 -4.94
CA ALA A 323 24.85 -21.56 -4.79
C ALA A 323 24.94 -21.92 -3.29
N LYS A 324 25.07 -23.21 -2.97
CA LYS A 324 25.08 -23.71 -1.58
C LYS A 324 26.21 -23.13 -0.74
N GLU A 325 27.33 -22.81 -1.37
CA GLU A 325 28.50 -22.22 -0.71
C GLU A 325 28.25 -20.78 -0.24
N LEU A 326 27.19 -20.15 -0.73
CA LEU A 326 26.77 -18.80 -0.37
C LEU A 326 25.65 -18.78 0.68
N ASP A 327 25.26 -19.94 1.22
CA ASP A 327 24.17 -20.04 2.19
C ASP A 327 24.54 -19.40 3.55
N PRO A 328 23.78 -18.40 4.05
CA PRO A 328 24.04 -17.78 5.35
C PRO A 328 23.93 -18.75 6.53
N MET A 329 23.27 -19.92 6.38
CA MET A 329 23.31 -20.98 7.40
C MET A 329 24.73 -21.46 7.71
N LEU A 330 25.67 -21.35 6.78
CA LEU A 330 27.05 -21.73 7.01
C LEU A 330 27.69 -20.85 8.09
N GLU A 331 27.39 -19.54 8.10
CA GLU A 331 27.84 -18.62 9.15
C GLU A 331 27.19 -18.95 10.51
N VAL A 332 25.90 -19.34 10.52
CA VAL A 332 25.20 -19.79 11.74
C VAL A 332 25.90 -21.01 12.34
N LYS A 333 26.11 -22.06 11.54
CA LYS A 333 26.74 -23.32 11.97
C LYS A 333 28.16 -23.09 12.47
N ALA A 334 28.94 -22.26 11.77
CA ALA A 334 30.30 -21.91 12.18
C ALA A 334 30.33 -21.14 13.51
N ALA A 335 29.40 -20.21 13.73
CA ALA A 335 29.29 -19.46 14.98
C ALA A 335 28.90 -20.35 16.17
N GLU A 336 27.98 -21.30 15.95
CA GLU A 336 27.60 -22.28 16.98
C GLU A 336 28.75 -23.24 17.32
N ALA A 337 29.49 -23.73 16.31
CA ALA A 337 30.65 -24.60 16.52
C ALA A 337 31.73 -23.91 17.38
N LYS A 338 32.04 -22.64 17.08
CA LYS A 338 32.97 -21.83 17.89
C LYS A 338 32.50 -21.66 19.34
N LYS A 339 31.20 -21.44 19.57
CA LYS A 339 30.62 -21.33 20.92
C LYS A 339 30.70 -22.63 21.72
N LYS A 340 30.61 -23.79 21.06
CA LYS A 340 30.77 -25.10 21.72
C LYS A 340 32.23 -25.33 22.13
N GLN A 341 33.17 -25.11 21.21
CA GLN A 341 34.61 -25.28 21.48
C GLN A 341 35.13 -24.36 22.61
N GLY A 342 34.61 -23.13 22.73
CA GLY A 342 34.99 -22.20 23.80
C GLY A 342 34.29 -22.45 25.16
N LYS A 343 33.39 -23.43 25.26
CA LYS A 343 32.79 -23.87 26.53
C LYS A 343 33.45 -25.14 27.09
N ASP A 344 34.13 -25.90 26.24
CA ASP A 344 34.86 -27.11 26.60
C ASP A 344 36.33 -26.82 26.98
N GLN A 345 36.74 -25.55 26.91
CA GLN A 345 38.00 -24.99 27.45
C GLN A 345 37.68 -24.14 28.66
#